data_AF-H1V2N7-F1
#
_entry.id   AF-H1V2N7-F1
#
_cell.length_a   1.000
_cell.length_b   1.000
_cell.length_c   1.000
_cell.angle_alpha   90.00
_cell.angle_beta   90.00
_cell.angle_gamma   90.00
#
_symmetry.space_group_name_H-M   'P 1'
#
loop_
_entity.id
_entity.type
_entity.pdbx_description
1 polymer ?
#
loop_
_entity_poly.entity_id
_entity_poly.type
_entity_poly.pdbx_seq_one_letter_code
_entity_poly.pdbx_strand_id
1 'polypeptide(L)'
;MPDTAPIPLFDTANTGIWVKAIVRKRDQLLGKRVFGATKYTTPNEILEAFKQTFPKAGEKATFFRLPDEVFAAGIKEAMGVPDWVAEEMLENMQLIYDGGYYGFEPLDESLAILEDKPTTCLEFIRNSPAFKDLQ
;
A
#
# COMPACT_ATOMS: atom_id res chain seq x y z
N MET A 1 -4.80 12.38 2.27
CA MET A 1 -3.55 12.28 1.49
C MET A 1 -3.70 12.85 0.07
N PRO A 2 -2.63 13.42 -0.52
CA PRO A 2 -2.57 13.78 -1.95
C PRO A 2 -2.72 12.57 -2.87
N ASP A 3 -3.17 12.79 -4.09
CA ASP A 3 -3.32 11.77 -5.15
C ASP A 3 -1.97 11.25 -5.69
N THR A 4 -0.88 11.97 -5.39
CA THR A 4 0.51 11.66 -5.70
C THR A 4 1.27 11.01 -4.54
N ALA A 5 0.61 10.76 -3.40
CA ALA A 5 1.26 10.18 -2.23
C ALA A 5 1.92 8.82 -2.56
N PRO A 6 3.21 8.59 -2.23
CA PRO A 6 3.92 7.37 -2.60
C PRO A 6 3.64 6.25 -1.58
N ILE A 7 2.61 5.44 -1.82
CA ILE A 7 2.19 4.40 -0.88
C ILE A 7 3.07 3.14 -1.08
N PRO A 8 3.81 2.67 -0.06
CA PRO A 8 4.56 1.42 -0.16
C PRO A 8 3.61 0.23 -0.05
N LEU A 9 3.26 -0.37 -1.19
CA LEU A 9 2.32 -1.49 -1.25
C LEU A 9 3.02 -2.83 -1.50
N PHE A 10 2.53 -3.87 -0.83
CA PHE A 10 2.81 -5.26 -1.15
C PHE A 10 1.60 -6.15 -0.80
N ASP A 11 1.52 -7.31 -1.44
CA ASP A 11 0.56 -8.35 -1.06
C ASP A 11 1.07 -9.08 0.18
N THR A 12 0.28 -9.05 1.26
CA THR A 12 0.63 -9.74 2.52
C THR A 12 0.86 -11.24 2.35
N ALA A 13 0.25 -11.89 1.35
CA ALA A 13 0.52 -13.29 1.03
C ALA A 13 1.98 -13.53 0.58
N ASN A 14 2.66 -12.49 0.11
CA ASN A 14 4.07 -12.56 -0.26
C ASN A 14 5.02 -12.33 0.91
N THR A 15 4.57 -12.06 2.15
CA THR A 15 5.48 -11.83 3.29
C THR A 15 6.57 -12.91 3.40
N GLY A 16 6.21 -14.16 3.11
CA GLY A 16 7.13 -15.30 3.10
C GLY A 16 8.32 -15.16 2.14
N ILE A 17 8.18 -14.48 1.00
CA ILE A 17 9.28 -14.33 0.03
C ILE A 17 10.37 -13.37 0.53
N TRP A 18 9.99 -12.30 1.24
CA TRP A 18 10.94 -11.41 1.90
C TRP A 18 11.65 -12.12 3.06
N VAL A 19 10.91 -12.83 3.90
CA VAL A 19 11.49 -13.60 5.02
C VAL A 19 12.45 -14.68 4.50
N LYS A 20 12.05 -15.42 3.46
CA LYS A 20 12.91 -16.40 2.77
C LYS A 20 14.20 -15.77 2.28
N ALA A 21 14.13 -14.62 1.60
CA ALA A 21 15.30 -13.91 1.10
C ALA A 21 16.25 -13.48 2.24
N ILE A 22 15.71 -12.90 3.31
CA ILE A 22 16.47 -12.46 4.49
C ILE A 22 17.20 -13.64 5.15
N VAL A 23 16.51 -14.77 5.36
CA VAL A 23 17.09 -15.96 6.00
C VAL A 23 18.17 -16.58 5.13
N ARG A 24 17.95 -16.72 3.82
CA ARG A 24 18.92 -17.34 2.89
C ARG A 24 20.16 -16.47 2.65
N LYS A 25 20.02 -15.15 2.75
CA LYS A 25 21.11 -14.17 2.57
C LYS A 25 21.54 -13.54 3.90
N ARG A 26 21.38 -14.29 5.01
CA ARG A 26 21.65 -13.82 6.38
C ARG A 26 22.99 -13.11 6.52
N ASP A 27 24.07 -13.70 6.02
CA ASP A 27 25.42 -13.16 6.20
C ASP A 27 25.61 -11.80 5.50
N GLN A 28 24.79 -11.51 4.48
CA GLN A 28 24.80 -10.23 3.75
C GLN A 28 23.85 -9.19 4.37
N LEU A 29 22.77 -9.65 5.02
CA LEU A 29 21.64 -8.82 5.46
C LEU A 29 21.55 -8.63 6.98
N LEU A 30 22.42 -9.28 7.76
CA LEU A 30 22.40 -9.16 9.22
C LEU A 30 22.56 -7.69 9.64
N GLY A 31 21.57 -7.17 10.38
CA GLY A 31 21.53 -5.78 10.83
C GLY A 31 21.13 -4.75 9.76
N LYS A 32 20.80 -5.19 8.54
CA LYS A 32 20.30 -4.31 7.47
C LYS A 32 18.78 -4.15 7.55
N ARG A 33 18.27 -3.04 7.03
CA ARG A 33 16.83 -2.80 6.81
C ARG A 33 16.47 -3.33 5.43
N VAL A 34 15.36 -4.08 5.35
CA VAL A 34 14.78 -4.55 4.09
C VAL A 34 13.36 -4.03 4.04
N PHE A 35 13.02 -3.29 2.98
CA PHE A 35 11.72 -2.66 2.81
C PHE A 35 10.74 -3.62 2.12
N GLY A 36 9.64 -3.89 2.82
CA GLY A 36 8.53 -4.70 2.31
C GLY A 36 7.60 -3.86 1.44
N ALA A 37 8.00 -3.63 0.19
CA ALA A 37 7.18 -2.96 -0.80
C ALA A 37 7.58 -3.41 -2.21
N THR A 38 6.62 -3.51 -3.11
CA THR A 38 6.86 -3.84 -4.52
C THR A 38 7.19 -2.62 -5.36
N LYS A 39 6.57 -1.49 -5.02
CA LYS A 39 6.75 -0.17 -5.61
C LYS A 39 6.09 0.86 -4.69
N TYR A 40 6.58 2.10 -4.67
CA TYR A 40 5.78 3.23 -4.24
C TYR A 40 4.68 3.49 -5.28
N THR A 41 3.44 3.20 -4.92
CA THR A 41 2.28 3.33 -5.80
C THR A 41 1.41 4.48 -5.35
N THR A 42 0.99 5.34 -6.26
CA THR A 42 0.12 6.48 -5.91
C THR A 42 -1.35 6.10 -5.90
N PRO A 43 -2.22 6.84 -5.18
CA PRO A 43 -3.67 6.67 -5.30
C PRO A 43 -4.18 6.70 -6.75
N ASN A 44 -3.61 7.56 -7.60
CA ASN A 44 -3.94 7.60 -9.02
C ASN A 44 -3.52 6.31 -9.75
N GLU A 45 -2.33 5.78 -9.48
CA GLU A 45 -1.89 4.52 -10.10
C GLU A 45 -2.76 3.33 -9.66
N ILE A 46 -3.24 3.30 -8.41
CA ILE A 46 -4.20 2.29 -7.93
C ILE A 46 -5.52 2.43 -8.67
N LEU A 47 -6.03 3.66 -8.83
CA LEU A 47 -7.27 3.94 -9.55
C LEU A 47 -7.17 3.49 -11.02
N GLU A 48 -6.06 3.80 -11.68
CA GLU A 48 -5.84 3.38 -13.07
C GLU A 48 -5.71 1.85 -13.20
N ALA A 49 -5.03 1.18 -12.26
CA ALA A 49 -4.98 -0.28 -12.22
C ALA A 49 -6.38 -0.89 -12.02
N PHE A 50 -7.24 -0.27 -11.20
CA PHE A 50 -8.63 -0.69 -11.02
C PHE A 50 -9.45 -0.51 -12.30
N LYS A 51 -9.38 0.66 -12.94
CA LYS A 51 -10.07 0.95 -14.20
C LYS A 51 -9.62 0.04 -15.33
N GLN A 52 -8.32 -0.21 -15.43
CA GLN A 52 -7.76 -1.14 -16.40
C GLN A 52 -8.28 -2.56 -16.18
N THR A 53 -8.43 -2.99 -14.92
CA THR A 53 -8.89 -4.33 -14.57
C THR A 53 -10.39 -4.49 -14.78
N PHE A 54 -11.18 -3.48 -14.43
CA PHE A 54 -12.64 -3.50 -14.49
C PHE A 54 -13.19 -2.28 -15.25
N PRO A 55 -13.10 -2.22 -16.59
CA PRO A 55 -13.46 -1.01 -17.35
C PRO A 55 -14.89 -0.51 -17.13
N LYS A 56 -15.86 -1.44 -16.96
CA LYS A 56 -17.27 -1.09 -16.71
C LYS A 56 -17.48 -0.54 -15.30
N ALA A 57 -17.00 -1.25 -14.28
CA ALA A 57 -17.14 -0.82 -12.90
C ALA A 57 -16.30 0.43 -12.58
N GLY A 58 -15.14 0.55 -13.23
CA GLY A 58 -14.20 1.65 -13.07
C GLY A 58 -14.54 2.91 -13.86
N GLU A 59 -15.51 2.88 -14.79
CA GLU A 59 -15.84 4.00 -15.69
C GLU A 59 -16.01 5.33 -14.93
N LYS A 60 -16.67 5.28 -13.76
CA LYS A 60 -16.94 6.45 -12.91
C LYS A 60 -16.11 6.49 -11.63
N ALA A 61 -15.16 5.56 -11.48
CA ALA A 61 -14.29 5.53 -10.31
C ALA A 61 -13.37 6.76 -10.32
N THR A 62 -13.30 7.44 -9.18
CA THR A 62 -12.54 8.67 -8.98
C THR A 62 -11.89 8.67 -7.60
N PHE A 63 -10.75 9.34 -7.49
CA PHE A 63 -10.08 9.56 -6.22
C PHE A 63 -10.61 10.86 -5.59
N PHE A 64 -10.95 10.81 -4.31
CA PHE A 64 -11.35 11.99 -3.54
C PHE A 64 -10.40 12.18 -2.36
N ARG A 65 -9.77 13.35 -2.30
CA ARG A 65 -9.05 13.78 -1.11
C ARG A 65 -10.03 14.37 -0.11
N LEU A 66 -10.11 13.76 1.08
CA LEU A 66 -10.82 14.33 2.21
C LEU A 66 -9.91 15.29 3.00
N PRO A 67 -10.46 16.38 3.57
CA PRO A 67 -9.79 17.12 4.63
C PRO A 67 -9.54 16.21 5.84
N ASP A 68 -8.45 16.46 6.56
CA ASP A 68 -7.98 15.61 7.66
C ASP A 68 -9.03 15.49 8.79
N GLU A 69 -9.69 16.59 9.15
CA GLU A 69 -10.78 16.62 10.14
C GLU A 69 -11.98 15.75 9.70
N VAL A 70 -12.31 15.77 8.40
CA VAL A 70 -13.41 14.98 7.83
C VAL A 70 -13.05 13.50 7.81
N PHE A 71 -11.79 13.17 7.48
CA PHE A 71 -11.30 11.79 7.54
C PHE A 71 -11.35 11.24 8.97
N ALA A 72 -10.82 11.97 9.95
CA ALA A 72 -10.82 11.56 11.35
C ALA A 72 -12.25 11.39 11.90
N ALA A 73 -13.13 12.36 11.64
CA ALA A 73 -14.55 12.25 12.01
C ALA A 73 -15.22 11.02 11.38
N GLY A 74 -14.94 10.75 10.10
CA GLY A 74 -15.46 9.58 9.40
C GLY A 74 -14.97 8.25 9.97
N ILE A 75 -13.68 8.14 10.34
CA ILE A 75 -13.14 6.96 11.02
C ILE A 75 -13.82 6.75 12.37
N LYS A 76 -13.94 7.82 13.16
CA LYS A 76 -14.61 7.80 14.47
C LYS A 76 -16.03 7.25 14.36
N GLU A 77 -16.82 7.80 13.43
CA GLU A 77 -18.21 7.39 13.22
C GLU A 77 -18.32 5.96 12.68
N ALA A 78 -17.56 5.62 11.64
CA ALA A 78 -17.65 4.32 10.97
C ALA A 78 -17.19 3.16 11.86
N MET A 79 -16.20 3.38 12.73
CA MET A 79 -15.64 2.34 13.59
C MET A 79 -16.14 2.40 15.05
N GLY A 80 -16.86 3.46 15.44
CA GLY A 80 -17.34 3.65 16.81
C GLY A 80 -16.21 3.78 17.84
N VAL A 81 -15.10 4.42 17.44
CA VAL A 81 -13.87 4.50 18.25
C VAL A 81 -13.74 5.86 18.97
N PRO A 82 -12.92 5.96 20.03
CA PRO A 82 -12.59 7.24 20.66
C PRO A 82 -11.81 8.19 19.74
N ASP A 83 -11.78 9.48 20.08
CA ASP A 83 -11.09 10.53 19.30
C ASP A 83 -9.61 10.22 19.06
N TRP A 84 -8.90 9.76 20.09
CA TRP A 84 -7.46 9.46 20.00
C TRP A 84 -7.16 8.32 19.01
N VAL A 85 -8.09 7.36 18.82
CA VAL A 85 -7.91 6.28 17.83
C VAL A 85 -8.09 6.82 16.41
N ALA A 86 -9.05 7.72 16.20
CA ALA A 86 -9.25 8.36 14.91
C ALA A 86 -8.06 9.27 14.54
N GLU A 87 -7.50 9.97 15.54
CA GLU A 87 -6.26 10.74 15.40
C GLU A 87 -5.07 9.85 15.02
N GLU A 88 -4.86 8.72 15.72
CA GLU A 88 -3.79 7.76 15.38
C GLU A 88 -3.92 7.23 13.93
N MET A 89 -5.14 6.94 13.48
CA MET A 89 -5.38 6.51 12.10
C MET A 89 -5.08 7.61 11.08
N LEU A 90 -5.41 8.87 11.39
CA LEU A 90 -5.06 10.02 10.56
C LEU A 90 -3.54 10.21 10.48
N GLU A 91 -2.85 10.17 11.63
CA GLU A 91 -1.39 10.31 11.71
C GLU A 91 -0.68 9.17 10.95
N ASN A 92 -1.19 7.94 11.03
CA ASN A 92 -0.69 6.82 10.24
C ASN A 92 -0.80 7.07 8.73
N MET A 93 -1.91 7.67 8.27
CA MET A 93 -2.05 8.09 6.88
C MET A 93 -1.09 9.23 6.52
N GLN A 94 -0.91 10.21 7.41
CA GLN A 94 0.03 11.32 7.24
C GLN A 94 1.48 10.86 7.15
N LEU A 95 1.87 9.81 7.90
CA LEU A 95 3.20 9.20 7.79
C LEU A 95 3.52 8.77 6.35
N ILE A 96 2.52 8.37 5.57
CA ILE A 96 2.71 7.92 4.19
C ILE A 96 3.13 9.08 3.26
N TYR A 97 2.54 10.27 3.43
CA TYR A 97 2.73 11.38 2.48
C TYR A 97 3.50 12.59 3.02
N ASP A 98 3.42 12.87 4.31
CA ASP A 98 4.14 13.97 4.97
C ASP A 98 5.37 13.46 5.72
N GLY A 99 5.24 12.34 6.45
CA GLY A 99 6.33 11.79 7.26
C GLY A 99 7.37 10.98 6.47
N GLY A 100 6.99 10.50 5.29
CA GLY A 100 7.80 9.63 4.45
C GLY A 100 7.95 8.23 4.99
N TYR A 101 7.03 7.34 4.61
CA TYR A 101 7.15 5.92 4.93
C TYR A 101 8.45 5.35 4.33
N TYR A 102 9.26 4.70 5.16
CA TYR A 102 10.67 4.34 4.86
C TYR A 102 11.59 5.52 4.49
N GLY A 103 11.21 6.77 4.78
CA GLY A 103 11.94 7.97 4.37
C GLY A 103 11.96 8.19 2.85
N PHE A 104 11.06 7.53 2.10
CA PHE A 104 11.09 7.47 0.64
C PHE A 104 12.38 6.85 0.06
N GLU A 105 13.10 6.05 0.85
CA GLU A 105 14.32 5.37 0.40
C GLU A 105 14.02 4.45 -0.81
N PRO A 106 14.94 4.34 -1.80
CA PRO A 106 14.77 3.46 -2.94
C PRO A 106 14.54 2.01 -2.54
N LEU A 107 13.69 1.31 -3.30
CA LEU A 107 13.34 -0.09 -3.02
C LEU A 107 14.28 -1.09 -3.72
N ASP A 108 15.15 -0.62 -4.62
CA ASP A 108 15.98 -1.44 -5.51
C ASP A 108 16.79 -2.50 -4.77
N GLU A 109 17.44 -2.14 -3.67
CA GLU A 109 18.23 -3.08 -2.87
C GLU A 109 17.35 -4.16 -2.21
N SER A 110 16.16 -3.77 -1.73
CA SER A 110 15.21 -4.70 -1.10
C SER A 110 14.53 -5.61 -2.12
N LEU A 111 14.35 -5.15 -3.35
CA LEU A 111 13.80 -5.95 -4.44
C LEU A 111 14.86 -6.89 -5.05
N ALA A 112 16.10 -6.45 -5.17
CA ALA A 112 17.20 -7.23 -5.73
C ALA A 112 17.53 -8.50 -4.91
N ILE A 113 17.15 -8.55 -3.64
CA ILE A 113 17.32 -9.75 -2.81
C ILE A 113 16.24 -10.81 -3.03
N LEU A 114 15.12 -10.49 -3.68
CA LEU A 114 14.04 -11.45 -3.86
C LEU A 114 14.42 -12.50 -4.91
N GLU A 115 14.20 -13.77 -4.57
CA GLU A 115 14.36 -14.89 -5.51
C GLU A 115 13.06 -15.15 -6.31
N ASP A 116 11.92 -14.79 -5.71
CA ASP A 116 10.59 -14.99 -6.25
C ASP A 116 10.00 -13.62 -6.63
N LYS A 117 9.23 -13.55 -7.72
CA LYS A 117 8.60 -12.31 -8.16
C LYS A 117 7.41 -11.96 -7.24
N PRO A 118 7.34 -10.77 -6.64
CA PRO A 118 6.18 -10.36 -5.86
C PRO A 118 4.97 -10.03 -6.74
N THR A 119 3.77 -10.20 -6.17
CA THR A 119 2.47 -9.80 -6.71
C THR A 119 2.44 -8.28 -6.88
N THR A 120 2.18 -7.82 -8.10
CA THR A 120 1.97 -6.40 -8.41
C THR A 120 0.57 -5.93 -7.98
N CYS A 121 0.38 -4.62 -7.83
CA CYS A 121 -0.95 -4.05 -7.55
C CYS A 121 -2.02 -4.48 -8.57
N LEU A 122 -1.68 -4.48 -9.87
CA LEU A 122 -2.59 -4.91 -10.93
C LEU A 122 -2.96 -6.40 -10.81
N GLU A 123 -1.98 -7.28 -10.55
CA GLU A 123 -2.22 -8.71 -10.34
C GLU A 123 -3.08 -8.94 -9.08
N PHE A 124 -2.84 -8.20 -8.00
CA PHE A 124 -3.64 -8.26 -6.78
C PHE A 124 -5.10 -7.88 -7.05
N ILE A 125 -5.34 -6.72 -7.69
CA ILE A 125 -6.69 -6.25 -8.02
C ILE A 125 -7.42 -7.28 -8.89
N ARG A 126 -6.76 -7.82 -9.92
CA ARG A 126 -7.36 -8.82 -10.83
C ARG A 126 -7.78 -10.10 -10.12
N ASN A 127 -6.98 -10.56 -9.16
CA ASN A 127 -7.18 -11.85 -8.51
C ASN A 127 -7.89 -11.75 -7.14
N SER A 128 -8.21 -10.54 -6.69
CA SER A 128 -8.81 -10.32 -5.38
C SER A 128 -10.25 -10.86 -5.33
N PRO A 129 -10.58 -11.73 -4.35
CA PRO A 129 -11.95 -12.21 -4.15
C PRO A 129 -12.96 -11.09 -3.86
N ALA A 130 -12.49 -9.93 -3.37
CA ALA A 130 -13.33 -8.76 -3.11
C ALA A 130 -13.97 -8.18 -4.37
N PHE A 131 -13.40 -8.45 -5.55
CA PHE A 131 -13.87 -7.95 -6.84
C PHE A 131 -14.42 -9.04 -7.76
N LYS A 132 -14.70 -10.24 -7.23
CA LYS A 132 -15.17 -11.39 -8.02
C LYS A 132 -16.44 -11.07 -8.84
N ASP A 133 -17.31 -10.19 -8.33
CA ASP A 133 -18.58 -9.83 -8.95
C ASP A 133 -18.43 -8.66 -9.95
N LEU A 134 -17.21 -8.12 -10.12
CA LEU A 134 -16.87 -7.06 -11.08
C LEU A 134 -16.22 -7.58 -12.37
N GLN A 135 -15.98 -8.90 -12.46
CA GLN A 135 -15.35 -9.57 -13.60
C GLN A 135 -16.21 -9.54 -14.87
#